data_AF-A0A0D6TI70-F1
#
_entry.id   AF-A0A0D6TI70-F1
#
_cell.length_a   1.000
_cell.length_b   1.000
_cell.length_c   1.000
_cell.angle_alpha   90.00
_cell.angle_beta   90.00
_cell.angle_gamma   90.00
#
_symmetry.space_group_name_H-M   'P 1'
#
loop_
_entity.id
_entity.type
_entity.pdbx_description
1 polymer ?
#
loop_
_entity_poly.entity_id
_entity_poly.type
_entity_poly.pdbx_seq_one_letter_code
_entity_poly.pdbx_strand_id
1 'polypeptide(L)' 'MQEINLECLEKFCRDFNCTPNDIQDFKPSSKETISKDHALHTLTKKEIDNELINKINALPIDKIQQIHNILKEME' A
#
# COMPACT_ATOMS: atom_id res chain seq x y z
N MET A 1 7.47 -27.28 -9.67
CA MET A 1 6.36 -26.31 -9.57
C MET A 1 6.35 -25.83 -8.14
N GLN A 2 6.48 -24.53 -7.89
CA GLN A 2 6.34 -23.97 -6.55
C GLN A 2 4.88 -23.60 -6.36
N GLU A 3 4.29 -24.02 -5.24
CA GLU A 3 2.89 -23.76 -4.90
C GLU A 3 2.81 -22.77 -3.74
N ILE A 4 1.79 -21.92 -3.76
CA ILE A 4 1.50 -21.03 -2.64
C ILE A 4 0.72 -21.82 -1.60
N ASN A 5 1.29 -21.96 -0.39
CA ASN A 5 0.57 -22.53 0.74
C ASN A 5 -0.34 -21.47 1.36
N LEU A 6 -1.65 -21.57 1.08
CA LEU A 6 -2.67 -20.63 1.57
C LEU A 6 -2.84 -20.65 3.09
N GLU A 7 -2.61 -21.79 3.75
CA GLU A 7 -2.70 -21.90 5.21
C GLU A 7 -1.57 -21.10 5.89
N CYS A 8 -0.36 -21.18 5.32
CA CYS A 8 0.78 -20.37 5.78
C CYS A 8 0.52 -18.87 5.57
N LEU A 9 -0.04 -18.51 4.41
CA LEU A 9 -0.41 -17.14 4.09
C LEU A 9 -1.47 -16.59 5.06
N GLU A 10 -2.52 -17.37 5.35
CA GLU A 10 -3.55 -16.97 6.31
C GLU A 10 -2.97 -16.78 7.72
N LYS A 11 -2.13 -17.72 8.18
CA LYS A 11 -1.48 -17.61 9.48
C LYS A 11 -0.66 -16.33 9.59
N PHE A 12 0.13 -16.02 8.57
CA PHE A 12 0.91 -14.78 8.51
C PHE A 12 0.00 -13.54 8.60
N CYS A 13 -1.06 -13.49 7.79
CA CYS A 13 -2.02 -12.38 7.81
C CYS A 13 -2.63 -12.16 9.21
N ARG A 14 -2.94 -13.24 9.94
CA ARG A 14 -3.46 -13.17 11.32
C ARG A 14 -2.42 -12.66 12.31
N ASP A 15 -1.21 -13.19 12.26
CA ASP A 15 -0.12 -12.85 13.18
C ASP A 15 0.31 -11.38 13.03
N PHE A 16 0.26 -10.85 11.81
CA PHE A 16 0.71 -9.48 11.48
C PHE A 16 -0.43 -8.48 11.23
N ASN A 17 -1.69 -8.90 11.42
CA ASN A 17 -2.89 -8.09 11.19
C ASN A 17 -2.89 -7.39 9.81
N CYS A 18 -2.64 -8.16 8.75
CA CYS A 18 -2.62 -7.69 7.37
C CYS A 18 -3.46 -8.59 6.46
N THR A 19 -3.61 -8.20 5.20
CA THR A 19 -4.28 -8.99 4.16
C THR A 19 -3.26 -9.58 3.18
N PRO A 20 -3.62 -10.60 2.39
CA PRO A 20 -2.75 -11.12 1.32
C PRO A 20 -2.26 -10.04 0.34
N ASN A 21 -3.06 -9.00 0.10
CA ASN A 21 -2.70 -7.89 -0.79
C ASN A 21 -1.63 -6.99 -0.17
N ASP A 22 -1.58 -6.89 1.16
CA ASP A 22 -0.55 -6.11 1.85
C ASP A 22 0.83 -6.79 1.80
N ILE A 23 0.89 -8.07 1.47
CA ILE A 23 2.13 -8.85 1.37
C ILE A 23 2.66 -8.82 -0.06
N GLN A 24 1.75 -8.84 -1.03
CA GLN A 24 2.09 -8.83 -2.44
C GLN A 24 2.56 -7.42 -2.85
N ASP A 25 3.77 -7.34 -3.38
CA ASP A 25 4.29 -6.11 -3.99
C ASP A 25 4.97 -6.49 -5.30
N PHE A 26 4.34 -6.09 -6.40
CA PHE A 26 4.89 -6.37 -7.71
C PHE A 26 5.99 -5.35 -8.05
N LYS A 27 7.24 -5.82 -8.08
CA LYS A 27 8.41 -5.06 -8.52
C LYS A 27 8.91 -5.61 -9.85
N PRO A 28 8.64 -4.94 -10.99
CA PRO A 28 9.12 -5.41 -12.28
C PRO A 28 10.64 -5.46 -12.29
N SER A 29 11.20 -6.59 -12.69
CA SER A 29 12.64 -6.72 -12.93
C SER A 29 13.03 -5.89 -14.15
N SER A 30 14.21 -5.26 -14.13
CA SER A 30 14.74 -4.49 -15.27
C SER A 30 14.93 -5.32 -16.55
N LYS A 31 14.87 -6.65 -16.44
CA LYS A 31 15.00 -7.61 -17.54
C LYS A 31 13.66 -8.14 -18.06
N GLU A 32 12.55 -7.86 -17.37
CA GLU A 32 11.23 -8.37 -17.75
C GLU A 32 10.43 -7.27 -18.45
N THR A 33 9.99 -7.58 -19.67
CA THR A 33 9.12 -6.71 -20.47
C THR A 33 7.68 -7.21 -20.32
N ILE A 34 7.06 -6.92 -19.17
CA ILE A 34 5.61 -7.06 -19.06
C ILE A 34 4.95 -5.84 -19.70
N SER A 35 3.78 -6.05 -20.30
CA SER A 35 3.02 -4.93 -20.89
C SER A 35 2.69 -3.89 -19.83
N LYS A 36 2.74 -2.60 -20.19
CA LYS A 36 2.42 -1.49 -19.28
C LYS A 36 0.99 -1.58 -18.70
N ASP A 37 0.08 -2.22 -19.44
CA ASP A 37 -1.32 -2.37 -19.04
C ASP A 37 -1.60 -3.69 -18.30
N HIS A 38 -0.54 -4.42 -17.93
CA HIS A 38 -0.68 -5.69 -17.25
C HIS A 38 -1.21 -5.52 -15.81
N ALA A 39 -2.14 -6.38 -15.40
CA ALA A 39 -2.81 -6.30 -14.10
C ALA A 39 -1.84 -6.36 -12.90
N LEU A 40 -0.68 -7.01 -13.03
CA LEU A 40 0.33 -7.02 -11.95
C LEU A 40 0.82 -5.62 -11.55
N HIS A 41 0.78 -4.64 -12.45
CA HIS A 41 1.10 -3.26 -12.10
C HIS A 41 0.14 -2.66 -11.07
N THR A 42 -1.07 -3.21 -10.90
CA THR A 42 -2.00 -2.77 -9.85
C THR A 42 -1.58 -3.26 -8.45
N LEU A 43 -0.68 -4.24 -8.38
CA LEU A 43 -0.13 -4.78 -7.12
C LEU A 43 1.15 -4.06 -6.69
N THR A 44 1.68 -3.13 -7.49
CA THR A 44 2.81 -2.31 -7.08
C THR A 44 2.37 -1.39 -5.96
N LYS A 45 2.99 -1.51 -4.79
CA LYS A 45 2.68 -0.61 -3.67
C LYS A 45 2.98 0.82 -4.06
N LYS A 46 2.00 1.70 -3.85
CA LYS A 46 2.26 3.15 -3.88
C LYS A 46 3.15 3.46 -2.69
N GLU A 47 4.41 3.77 -2.94
CA GLU A 47 5.25 4.33 -1.89
C GLU A 47 4.58 5.62 -1.42
N ILE A 48 4.26 5.68 -0.12
CA ILE A 48 3.87 6.93 0.48
C ILE A 48 5.11 7.80 0.40
N ASP A 49 5.03 8.82 -0.45
CA ASP A 49 6.13 9.73 -0.67
C ASP A 49 6.58 10.30 0.69
N ASN A 50 7.86 10.14 1.00
CA ASN A 50 8.45 10.73 2.21
C ASN A 50 8.21 12.25 2.26
N GLU A 51 8.08 12.90 1.10
CA GLU A 51 7.67 14.30 1.00
C GLU A 51 6.27 14.55 1.59
N LEU A 52 5.30 13.65 1.34
CA LEU A 52 3.95 13.75 1.87
C LEU A 52 3.95 13.62 3.40
N ILE A 53 4.66 12.63 3.94
CA ILE A 53 4.75 12.42 5.39
C ILE A 53 5.38 13.64 6.08
N ASN A 54 6.48 14.15 5.51
CA ASN A 54 7.16 15.32 6.05
C ASN A 54 6.28 16.58 6.01
N LYS A 55 5.52 16.78 4.92
CA LYS A 55 4.55 17.87 4.83
C LYS A 55 3.47 17.76 5.90
N ILE A 56 2.89 16.57 6.09
CA ILE A 56 1.85 16.36 7.10
C ILE A 56 2.38 16.65 8.51
N ASN A 57 3.56 16.16 8.85
CA ASN A 57 4.17 16.36 10.17
C ASN A 57 4.54 17.83 10.45
N ALA A 58 4.80 18.62 9.40
CA ALA A 58 5.10 20.04 9.51
C ALA A 58 3.83 20.93 9.54
N LEU A 59 2.63 20.37 9.38
CA LEU A 59 1.41 21.16 9.37
C LEU A 59 1.06 21.71 10.76
N PRO A 60 0.70 23.00 10.84
CA PRO A 60 0.08 23.57 12.02
C PRO A 60 -1.23 22.86 12.41
N ILE A 61 -1.55 22.89 13.70
CA ILE A 61 -2.71 22.16 14.27
C ILE A 61 -4.05 22.59 13.65
N ASP A 62 -4.20 23.86 13.28
CA ASP A 62 -5.40 24.39 12.63
C ASP A 62 -5.64 23.79 11.24
N LYS A 63 -4.56 23.44 10.52
CA LYS A 63 -4.61 22.76 9.23
C LYS A 63 -4.90 21.28 9.39
N ILE A 64 -4.37 20.65 10.42
CA ILE A 64 -4.71 19.26 10.78
C ILE A 64 -6.20 19.14 11.11
N GLN A 65 -6.77 20.11 11.84
CA GLN A 65 -8.21 20.17 12.11
C GLN A 65 -9.05 20.36 10.85
N GLN A 66 -8.61 21.18 9.89
CA GLN A 66 -9.28 21.31 8.59
C GLN A 66 -9.32 19.99 7.84
N ILE A 67 -8.20 19.25 7.79
CA ILE A 67 -8.14 17.92 7.15
C ILE A 67 -9.10 16.95 7.83
N HIS A 68 -9.09 16.89 9.17
CA HIS A 68 -9.99 16.02 9.93
C HIS A 68 -11.47 16.32 9.64
N ASN A 69 -11.86 17.59 9.51
CA ASN A 69 -13.23 17.96 9.20
C ASN A 69 -13.64 17.52 7.78
N ILE A 70 -12.75 17.67 6.80
CA ILE A 70 -13.00 17.19 5.43
C ILE A 70 -13.18 15.67 5.42
N LEU A 71 -12.33 14.92 6.13
CA LEU A 71 -12.42 13.47 6.20
C LEU A 71 -13.75 13.00 6.81
N LYS A 72 -14.25 13.71 7.83
CA LYS A 72 -15.56 13.45 8.43
C LYS A 72 -16.74 13.67 7.47
N GLU A 73 -16.59 14.52 6.46
CA GLU A 73 -17.63 14.76 5.45
C GLU A 73 -17.61 13.71 4.33
N MET A 74 -16.56 12.89 4.26
CA MET A 74 -16.41 11.81 3.28
C MET A 74 -16.92 10.45 3.80
N GLU A 75 -17.21 10.34 5.10
CA GLU A 75 -17.89 9.21 5.74
C GLU A 75 -19.41 9.34 5.66
#